data_AF-A0A087FYN8-F1
#
_entry.id   AF-A0A087FYN8-F1
#
_cell.length_a   1.000
_cell.length_b   1.000
_cell.length_c   1.000
_cell.angle_alpha   90.00
_cell.angle_beta   90.00
_cell.angle_gamma   90.00
#
_symmetry.space_group_name_H-M   'P 1'
#
loop_
_entity.id
_entity.type
_entity.pdbx_description
1 polymer ?
#
loop_
_entity_poly.entity_id
_entity_poly.type
_entity_poly.pdbx_seq_one_letter_code
_entity_poly.pdbx_strand_id
1 'polypeptide(L)' 'MSKVGYEGWMVRYGRRKIGRSYIHMRYFVLEPRLLAYYKKKPQDNQLPIKTMVIDGNCRVED' A
#
# COMPACT_ATOMS: atom_id res chain seq x y z
N MET A 1 13.94 17.35 -7.68
CA MET A 1 12.46 17.45 -7.74
C MET A 1 11.87 16.37 -6.84
N SER A 2 11.42 16.73 -5.64
CA SER A 2 10.64 15.89 -4.70
C SER A 2 9.17 15.92 -5.14
N LYS A 3 8.83 15.30 -6.28
CA LYS A 3 8.43 13.91 -6.50
C LYS A 3 6.98 13.68 -6.06
N VAL A 4 6.13 13.56 -7.08
CA VAL A 4 4.69 13.34 -7.00
C VAL A 4 4.43 12.13 -6.10
N GLY A 5 3.74 12.36 -4.98
CA GLY A 5 3.16 11.31 -4.15
C GLY A 5 1.69 11.16 -4.52
N TYR A 6 1.23 9.92 -4.68
CA TYR A 6 -0.19 9.62 -4.87
C TYR A 6 -0.72 8.96 -3.61
N GLU A 7 -1.90 9.35 -3.16
CA GLU A 7 -2.54 8.72 -2.01
C GLU A 7 -4.04 8.53 -2.24
N GLY A 8 -4.60 7.50 -1.61
CA GLY A 8 -6.03 7.22 -1.75
C GLY A 8 -6.48 5.93 -1.11
N TRP A 9 -7.80 5.79 -0.99
CA TRP A 9 -8.41 4.55 -0.56
C TRP A 9 -8.41 3.55 -1.71
N MET A 10 -7.85 2.36 -1.46
CA MET A 10 -7.89 1.26 -2.42
C MET A 10 -8.32 -0.04 -1.72
N VAL A 11 -8.90 -0.94 -2.50
CA VAL A 11 -9.25 -2.28 -2.05
C VAL A 11 -8.03 -3.18 -2.14
N ARG A 12 -7.62 -3.77 -1.02
CA ARG A 12 -6.58 -4.78 -0.94
C ARG A 12 -7.20 -6.16 -0.82
N TYR A 13 -7.07 -6.93 -1.89
CA TYR A 13 -7.39 -8.36 -1.91
C TYR A 13 -6.18 -9.19 -1.45
N GLY A 14 -6.43 -10.36 -0.88
CA GLY A 14 -5.39 -11.36 -0.65
C GLY A 14 -5.91 -12.66 -0.05
N ARG A 15 -5.00 -13.60 0.21
CA ARG A 15 -5.32 -14.95 0.72
C ARG A 15 -4.66 -15.20 2.07
N ARG A 16 -5.39 -15.82 3.01
CA ARG A 16 -4.81 -16.30 4.28
C ARG A 16 -4.11 -17.64 4.06
N LYS A 17 -3.22 -18.02 4.98
CA LYS A 17 -2.53 -19.32 4.95
C LYS A 17 -3.49 -20.51 4.89
N ILE A 18 -4.62 -20.43 5.61
CA ILE A 18 -5.69 -21.43 5.57
C ILE A 18 -6.89 -20.84 4.83
N GLY A 19 -7.11 -21.34 3.61
CA GLY A 19 -8.35 -21.28 2.85
C GLY A 19 -8.87 -19.90 2.42
N ARG A 20 -9.23 -19.03 3.36
CA ARG A 20 -10.13 -17.90 3.11
C ARG A 20 -9.41 -16.71 2.45
N SER A 21 -10.03 -16.13 1.41
CA SER A 21 -9.66 -14.82 0.89
C SER A 21 -10.07 -13.71 1.85
N TYR A 22 -9.48 -12.52 1.69
CA TYR A 22 -9.93 -11.32 2.37
C TYR A 22 -9.93 -10.14 1.40
N ILE A 23 -10.80 -9.18 1.71
CA ILE A 23 -10.93 -7.91 1.02
C ILE A 23 -10.88 -6.83 2.09
N HIS A 24 -9.96 -5.90 1.96
CA HIS A 24 -9.69 -4.88 2.96
C HIS A 24 -9.55 -3.51 2.30
N MET A 25 -10.39 -2.55 2.67
CA MET A 25 -10.13 -1.15 2.31
C MET A 25 -8.93 -0.63 3.11
N ARG A 26 -7.94 -0.06 2.44
CA ARG A 26 -6.74 0.53 3.06
C ARG A 26 -6.41 1.85 2.39
N TYR A 27 -5.80 2.75 3.16
CA TYR A 27 -5.29 3.99 2.62
C TYR A 27 -3.87 3.75 2.12
N PHE A 28 -3.65 3.86 0.82
CA PHE A 28 -2.35 3.66 0.19
C PHE A 28 -1.66 5.00 -0.01
N VAL A 29 -0.36 5.01 0.23
CA VAL A 29 0.55 6.11 -0.11
C VAL A 29 1.59 5.54 -1.03
N LEU A 30 1.55 5.99 -2.28
CA LEU A 30 2.53 5.69 -3.31
C LEU A 30 3.53 6.83 -3.35
N GLU A 31 4.72 6.50 -2.88
CA GLU A 31 5.88 7.31 -2.97
C GLU A 31 6.82 6.85 -4.09
N PRO A 32 7.68 7.75 -4.54
CA PRO A 32 8.85 7.52 -5.36
C PRO A 32 9.47 6.13 -5.51
N ARG A 33 9.76 5.48 -4.39
CA ARG A 33 10.48 4.21 -4.30
C ARG A 33 9.80 3.32 -3.26
N LEU A 34 8.54 3.61 -2.92
CA LEU A 34 7.91 3.07 -1.74
C LEU A 34 6.39 3.05 -1.92
N LEU A 35 5.77 1.91 -1.65
CA LEU A 35 4.33 1.77 -1.51
C LEU A 35 4.02 1.34 -0.08
N ALA A 36 3.27 2.17 0.64
CA ALA A 36 2.82 1.87 1.99
C ALA A 36 1.30 1.84 2.06
N TYR A 37 0.74 1.09 3.00
CA TYR A 37 -0.69 1.15 3.29
C TYR A 37 -1.02 1.15 4.78
N TYR A 38 -2.11 1.83 5.11
CA TYR A 38 -2.57 2.13 6.47
C TYR A 38 -4.02 1.70 6.66
N LYS A 39 -4.42 1.47 7.92
CA LYS A 39 -5.83 1.16 8.26
C LYS A 39 -6.75 2.36 8.04
N LYS A 40 -6.21 3.57 8.24
CA LYS A 40 -6.85 4.87 8.10
C LYS A 40 -5.87 5.84 7.43
N LYS A 41 -6.35 6.96 6.91
CA LYS A 41 -5.46 8.03 6.42
C LYS A 41 -4.45 8.38 7.53
N PRO A 42 -3.14 8.28 7.28
CA PRO A 42 -2.13 8.52 8.30
C PRO A 42 -2.16 9.98 8.74
N GLN A 43 -2.02 10.18 10.04
CA GLN A 43 -1.78 11.48 10.69
C GLN A 43 -0.51 11.32 11.53
N ASP A 44 0.28 12.39 11.62
CA ASP A 44 1.53 12.42 12.38
C ASP A 44 2.47 11.25 12.02
N ASN A 45 3.05 10.58 13.03
CA ASN A 45 4.01 9.49 12.90
C ASN A 45 3.34 8.10 12.87
N GLN A 46 2.10 8.00 12.36
CA GLN A 46 1.43 6.72 12.30
C GLN A 46 2.22 5.75 11.41
N LEU A 47 2.49 4.54 11.92
CA LEU A 47 3.22 3.53 11.18
C LEU A 47 2.32 2.82 10.14
N PRO A 48 2.87 2.49 8.96
CA PRO A 48 2.16 1.70 7.96
C PRO A 48 1.94 0.27 8.45
N ILE A 49 0.86 -0.36 7.98
CA ILE A 49 0.65 -1.80 8.21
C ILE A 49 1.69 -2.60 7.43
N LYS A 50 2.03 -2.15 6.23
CA LYS A 50 3.09 -2.72 5.41
C LYS A 50 3.69 -1.64 4.53
N THR A 51 4.98 -1.77 4.32
CA THR A 51 5.76 -0.99 3.36
C THR A 51 6.38 -1.95 2.36
N MET A 52 6.44 -1.55 1.10
CA MET A 52 7.07 -2.28 0.01
C MET A 52 7.97 -1.31 -0.74
N VAL A 53 9.23 -1.69 -0.96
CA VAL A 53 10.16 -0.90 -1.75
C VAL A 53 9.81 -1.11 -3.23
N ILE A 54 9.73 -0.02 -3.97
CA ILE A 54 9.57 -0.04 -5.42
C ILE A 54 10.97 0.09 -6.03
N ASP A 55 11.44 -1.02 -6.58
CA ASP A 55 12.70 -1.12 -7.31
C ASP A 55 12.46 -1.47 -8.79
N GLY A 56 13.54 -1.72 -9.54
CA GLY A 56 13.47 -2.04 -10.96
C GLY A 56 12.77 -3.36 -11.31
N ASN A 57 12.45 -4.21 -10.34
CA ASN A 57 11.81 -5.52 -10.55
C ASN A 57 10.30 -5.49 -10.26
N CYS A 58 9.77 -4.36 -9.81
CA CYS A 58 8.35 -4.23 -9.48
C CYS A 58 7.49 -4.22 -10.76
N ARG A 59 6.49 -5.10 -10.81
CA ARG A 59 5.52 -5.18 -11.91
C ARG A 59 4.13 -4.79 -11.41
N VAL A 60 3.45 -3.95 -12.18
CA VAL A 60 2.02 -3.68 -12.03
C VAL A 60 1.28 -4.57 -13.03
N GLU A 61 0.26 -5.27 -12.55
CA GLU A 61 -0.59 -6.16 -13.34
C GLU A 61 -1.99 -5.54 -13.44
N ASP A 62 -2.68 -5.81 -14.56
CA ASP A 62 -4.10 -5.48 -14.79
C ASP A 62 -5.00 -6.60 -14.24
#